data_AF-A0A2N0WZZ8-F1
#
_entry.id   AF-A0A2N0WZZ8-F1
#
_cell.length_a   1.000
_cell.length_b   1.000
_cell.length_c   1.000
_cell.angle_alpha   90.00
_cell.angle_beta   90.00
_cell.angle_gamma   90.00
#
_symmetry.space_group_name_H-M   'P 1'
#
loop_
_entity.id
_entity.type
_entity.pdbx_description
1 polymer ?
#
loop_
_entity_poly.entity_id
_entity_poly.type
_entity_poly.pdbx_seq_one_letter_code
_entity_poly.pdbx_strand_id
1 'polypeptide(L)'
;MTLKMLTTALSALTLFIAFSASAGVITDTNNDSFIDTSTGLEWMDFGINNGQSYNYVASQLGQGGQYQGWALASKEQVYTMWANAFLGLGASDENANHSGTGQLYVSDGYGVSGSVFSETFDAMGSNIAYNIGTPYEYNYNLAWFAGNNGLSYVYKQEFTGSYYDLNRNDIAYIYDNNNYDSNLNRSYEQRSTMLVRSTVSAPATLAIFALALIGLRFRRQARR
;
A
#
# COMPACT_ATOMS: atom_id res chain seq x y z
N MET A 1 -24.97 51.83 11.41
CA MET A 1 -23.56 51.42 11.24
C MET A 1 -23.53 49.89 11.20
N THR A 2 -24.08 49.33 10.12
CA THR A 2 -24.86 48.06 10.18
C THR A 2 -24.76 47.24 8.90
N LEU A 3 -23.64 47.28 8.16
CA LEU A 3 -23.52 46.40 6.98
C LEU A 3 -22.08 46.02 6.56
N LYS A 4 -21.04 46.54 7.24
CA LYS A 4 -19.63 46.24 6.88
C LYS A 4 -18.97 45.12 7.70
N MET A 5 -19.55 44.73 8.84
CA MET A 5 -19.02 43.62 9.65
C MET A 5 -19.55 42.24 9.23
N LEU A 6 -20.58 42.19 8.38
CA LEU A 6 -21.16 40.92 7.93
C LEU A 6 -20.40 40.33 6.72
N THR A 7 -19.64 41.15 5.99
CA THR A 7 -18.87 40.71 4.81
C THR A 7 -17.50 40.12 5.15
N THR A 8 -16.95 40.38 6.35
CA THR A 8 -15.65 39.82 6.77
C THR A 8 -15.75 38.50 7.52
N ALA A 9 -16.95 38.11 7.98
CA ALA A 9 -17.18 36.82 8.64
C ALA A 9 -17.47 35.68 7.65
N LEU A 10 -17.88 35.99 6.42
CA LEU A 10 -18.29 34.99 5.43
C LEU A 10 -17.13 34.48 4.55
N SER A 11 -15.98 35.16 4.54
CA SER A 11 -14.81 34.75 3.74
C SER A 11 -13.87 33.76 4.44
N ALA A 12 -14.12 33.44 5.72
CA ALA A 12 -13.31 32.50 6.51
C ALA A 12 -13.88 31.07 6.54
N LEU A 13 -15.03 30.82 5.91
CA LEU A 13 -15.74 29.53 5.94
C LEU A 13 -15.71 28.79 4.60
N THR A 14 -14.68 29.04 3.78
CA THR A 14 -14.54 28.47 2.43
C THR A 14 -13.21 27.74 2.21
N LEU A 15 -12.69 27.07 3.25
CA LEU A 15 -11.49 26.25 3.09
C LEU A 15 -11.55 24.92 3.85
N PHE A 16 -12.67 24.20 3.72
CA PHE A 16 -12.71 22.75 3.93
C PHE A 16 -13.70 22.14 2.96
N ILE A 17 -13.49 22.36 1.66
CA ILE A 17 -13.95 21.36 0.70
C ILE A 17 -12.96 20.22 0.89
N ALA A 18 -13.34 19.27 1.74
CA ALA A 18 -12.67 17.98 1.78
C ALA A 18 -12.72 17.45 0.35
N PHE A 19 -11.55 17.35 -0.28
CA PHE A 19 -11.42 16.53 -1.46
C PHE A 19 -11.82 15.11 -1.00
N SER A 20 -13.02 14.69 -1.35
CA SER A 20 -13.27 13.28 -1.61
C SER A 20 -12.54 12.96 -2.91
N ALA A 21 -11.21 13.01 -2.88
CA ALA A 21 -10.47 12.25 -3.85
C ALA A 21 -10.92 10.80 -3.61
N SER A 22 -11.37 10.13 -4.66
CA SER A 22 -11.27 8.67 -4.69
C SER A 22 -9.78 8.37 -4.74
N ALA A 23 -9.08 8.59 -3.62
CA ALA A 23 -7.71 8.17 -3.49
C ALA A 23 -7.74 6.65 -3.62
N GLY A 24 -6.93 6.11 -4.52
CA GLY A 24 -6.66 4.68 -4.52
C GLY A 24 -6.42 4.25 -3.08
N VAL A 25 -7.02 3.13 -2.67
CA VAL A 25 -6.90 2.64 -1.29
C VAL A 25 -5.42 2.49 -0.92
N ILE A 26 -4.59 2.22 -1.93
CA ILE A 26 -3.14 2.25 -1.87
C ILE A 26 -2.61 3.56 -2.48
N THR A 27 -1.69 4.22 -1.77
CA THR A 27 -1.01 5.45 -2.23
C THR A 27 0.50 5.28 -2.11
N ASP A 28 1.22 5.39 -3.22
CA ASP A 28 2.68 5.40 -3.25
C ASP A 28 3.26 6.63 -2.52
N THR A 29 4.33 6.42 -1.75
CA THR A 29 5.06 7.49 -1.06
C THR A 29 6.24 8.05 -1.86
N ASN A 30 6.60 7.44 -3.00
CA ASN A 30 7.84 7.67 -3.77
C ASN A 30 9.12 7.49 -2.93
N ASN A 31 9.05 6.70 -1.86
CA ASN A 31 10.16 6.46 -0.94
C ASN A 31 10.24 4.96 -0.58
N ASP A 32 10.22 4.11 -1.61
CA ASP A 32 10.37 2.66 -1.47
C ASP A 32 9.28 2.04 -0.55
N SER A 33 8.10 2.65 -0.53
CA SER A 33 6.95 2.26 0.28
C SER A 33 5.63 2.84 -0.23
N PHE A 34 4.52 2.20 0.15
CA PHE A 34 3.15 2.65 -0.08
C PHE A 34 2.32 2.67 1.20
N ILE A 35 1.23 3.43 1.20
CA ILE A 35 0.31 3.54 2.33
C ILE A 35 -1.03 2.90 1.96
N ASP A 36 -1.49 1.95 2.77
CA ASP A 36 -2.90 1.56 2.80
C ASP A 36 -3.68 2.62 3.57
N THR A 37 -4.36 3.49 2.84
CA THR A 37 -5.12 4.62 3.37
C THR A 37 -6.30 4.20 4.25
N SER A 38 -6.79 2.97 4.12
CA SER A 38 -7.86 2.43 4.96
C SER A 38 -7.38 2.08 6.36
N THR A 39 -6.13 1.63 6.51
CA THR A 39 -5.54 1.25 7.80
C THR A 39 -4.56 2.29 8.34
N GLY A 40 -4.08 3.20 7.50
CA GLY A 40 -3.00 4.14 7.81
C GLY A 40 -1.64 3.47 7.99
N LEU A 41 -1.51 2.20 7.59
CA LEU A 41 -0.25 1.47 7.65
C LEU A 41 0.56 1.73 6.38
N GLU A 42 1.86 1.92 6.57
CA GLU A 42 2.83 2.03 5.50
C GLU A 42 3.55 0.71 5.32
N TRP A 43 3.71 0.30 4.07
CA TRP A 43 4.21 -0.98 3.63
C TRP A 43 5.43 -0.76 2.77
N MET A 44 6.47 -1.55 2.99
CA MET A 44 7.65 -1.50 2.14
C MET A 44 7.32 -2.05 0.75
N ASP A 45 7.83 -1.39 -0.29
CA ASP A 45 7.59 -1.82 -1.67
C ASP A 45 8.19 -3.19 -1.95
N PHE A 46 7.57 -3.89 -2.90
CA PHE A 46 8.18 -5.07 -3.49
C PHE A 46 9.48 -4.67 -4.19
N GLY A 47 10.55 -5.44 -3.93
CA GLY A 47 11.86 -5.26 -4.57
C GLY A 47 12.93 -4.74 -3.61
N ILE A 48 12.52 -4.03 -2.55
CA ILE A 48 13.44 -3.31 -1.67
C ILE A 48 14.30 -4.23 -0.81
N ASN A 49 13.73 -5.33 -0.33
CA ASN A 49 14.44 -6.33 0.48
C ASN A 49 14.63 -7.68 -0.26
N ASN A 50 14.67 -7.64 -1.60
CA ASN A 50 14.98 -8.80 -2.42
C ASN A 50 16.38 -9.37 -2.14
N GLY A 51 16.59 -10.64 -2.49
CA GLY A 51 17.88 -11.31 -2.32
C GLY A 51 18.21 -11.64 -0.85
N GLN A 52 17.33 -11.26 0.08
CA GLN A 52 17.50 -11.50 1.51
C GLN A 52 16.56 -12.59 2.01
N SER A 53 17.02 -13.41 2.94
CA SER A 53 16.18 -14.42 3.58
C SER A 53 15.26 -13.76 4.62
N TYR A 54 14.11 -14.40 4.89
CA TYR A 54 13.16 -13.93 5.91
C TYR A 54 13.83 -13.73 7.27
N ASN A 55 14.65 -14.69 7.70
CA ASN A 55 15.38 -14.60 8.97
C ASN A 55 16.43 -13.48 8.97
N TYR A 56 17.08 -13.22 7.84
CA TYR A 56 17.98 -12.08 7.72
C TYR A 56 17.20 -10.77 7.90
N VAL A 57 16.12 -10.57 7.14
CA VAL A 57 15.28 -9.37 7.24
C VAL A 57 14.80 -9.16 8.68
N ALA A 58 14.30 -10.23 9.33
CA ALA A 58 13.87 -10.19 10.73
C ALA A 58 14.99 -9.76 11.69
N SER A 59 16.24 -10.19 11.44
CA SER A 59 17.40 -9.79 12.25
C SER A 59 17.79 -8.32 12.11
N GLN A 60 17.33 -7.64 11.05
CA GLN A 60 17.69 -6.26 10.71
C GLN A 60 16.66 -5.22 11.18
N LEU A 61 15.63 -5.61 11.95
CA LEU A 61 14.57 -4.71 12.43
C LEU A 61 14.97 -3.92 13.68
N GLY A 62 16.00 -4.38 14.40
CA GLY A 62 16.48 -3.77 15.64
C GLY A 62 17.23 -2.45 15.44
N GLN A 63 17.61 -1.80 16.54
CA GLN A 63 18.41 -0.57 16.51
C GLN A 63 19.74 -0.78 15.77
N GLY A 64 20.03 0.10 14.81
CA GLY A 64 21.21 0.02 13.95
C GLY A 64 21.10 -0.98 12.79
N GLY A 65 19.98 -1.70 12.67
CA GLY A 65 19.71 -2.60 11.55
C GLY A 65 19.20 -1.85 10.31
N GLN A 66 19.34 -2.48 9.14
CA GLN A 66 18.93 -1.90 7.85
C GLN A 66 17.45 -1.50 7.81
N TYR A 67 16.59 -2.23 8.53
CA TYR A 67 15.14 -2.04 8.54
C TYR A 67 14.64 -1.49 9.88
N GLN A 68 15.49 -0.75 10.60
CA GLN A 68 15.08 -0.08 11.83
C GLN A 68 13.82 0.78 11.59
N GLY A 69 12.82 0.61 12.47
CA GLY A 69 11.54 1.33 12.39
C GLY A 69 10.46 0.63 11.56
N TRP A 70 10.81 -0.46 10.88
CA TRP A 70 9.86 -1.41 10.29
C TRP A 70 9.58 -2.58 11.24
N ALA A 71 8.50 -3.30 10.98
CA ALA A 71 8.14 -4.54 11.65
C ALA A 71 7.72 -5.59 10.63
N LEU A 72 7.84 -6.87 10.99
CA LEU A 72 7.22 -7.96 10.22
C LEU A 72 5.70 -7.77 10.24
N ALA A 73 5.08 -7.85 9.07
CA ALA A 73 3.63 -7.78 8.98
C ALA A 73 2.97 -9.04 9.58
N SER A 74 1.91 -8.84 10.38
CA SER A 74 1.07 -9.94 10.82
C SER A 74 0.21 -10.45 9.66
N LYS A 75 -0.21 -11.71 9.75
CA LYS A 75 -1.18 -12.31 8.82
C LYS A 75 -2.42 -11.43 8.64
N GLU A 76 -3.02 -10.96 9.73
CA GLU A 76 -4.23 -10.11 9.68
C GLU A 76 -3.98 -8.79 8.96
N GLN A 77 -2.81 -8.17 9.18
CA GLN A 77 -2.42 -6.94 8.47
C GLN A 77 -2.27 -7.20 6.98
N VAL A 78 -1.60 -8.29 6.60
CA VAL A 78 -1.44 -8.69 5.18
C VAL A 78 -2.79 -8.94 4.54
N TYR A 79 -3.66 -9.70 5.20
CA TYR A 79 -4.99 -10.04 4.67
C TYR A 79 -5.84 -8.79 4.45
N THR A 80 -5.82 -7.88 5.43
CA THR A 80 -6.56 -6.63 5.37
C THR A 80 -6.04 -5.74 4.24
N MET A 81 -4.72 -5.54 4.16
CA MET A 81 -4.12 -4.72 3.10
C MET A 81 -4.40 -5.30 1.71
N TRP A 82 -4.25 -6.62 1.54
CA TRP A 82 -4.48 -7.26 0.24
C TRP A 82 -5.95 -7.16 -0.17
N ALA A 83 -6.89 -7.34 0.77
CA ALA A 83 -8.31 -7.18 0.50
C ALA A 83 -8.67 -5.74 0.12
N ASN A 84 -8.14 -4.77 0.87
CA ASN A 84 -8.29 -3.34 0.60
C ASN A 84 -7.74 -2.94 -0.77
N ALA A 85 -6.63 -3.56 -1.19
CA ALA A 85 -5.93 -3.25 -2.42
C ALA A 85 -6.60 -3.82 -3.68
N PHE A 86 -7.31 -4.95 -3.56
CA PHE A 86 -7.68 -5.75 -4.74
C PHE A 86 -9.16 -6.13 -4.85
N LEU A 87 -9.94 -6.08 -3.77
CA LEU A 87 -11.37 -6.38 -3.83
C LEU A 87 -12.20 -5.12 -4.13
N GLY A 88 -13.29 -5.31 -4.87
CA GLY A 88 -14.22 -4.25 -5.25
C GLY A 88 -13.71 -3.34 -6.37
N LEU A 89 -12.62 -3.72 -7.06
CA LEU A 89 -12.07 -2.96 -8.19
C LEU A 89 -12.79 -3.26 -9.51
N GLY A 90 -13.64 -4.29 -9.53
CA GLY A 90 -14.40 -4.68 -10.71
C GLY A 90 -13.62 -5.63 -11.61
N ALA A 91 -12.72 -6.44 -11.02
CA ALA A 91 -11.99 -7.46 -11.75
C ALA A 91 -12.92 -8.59 -12.22
N SER A 92 -12.48 -9.33 -13.24
CA SER A 92 -13.25 -10.44 -13.82
C SER A 92 -13.56 -11.57 -12.83
N ASP A 93 -12.66 -11.84 -11.90
CA ASP A 93 -12.88 -12.74 -10.76
C ASP A 93 -12.36 -12.08 -9.48
N GLU A 94 -13.21 -12.05 -8.46
CA GLU A 94 -12.86 -11.57 -7.12
C GLU A 94 -13.38 -12.56 -6.08
N ASN A 95 -12.47 -13.33 -5.50
CA ASN A 95 -12.80 -14.33 -4.50
C ASN A 95 -12.01 -14.08 -3.22
N ALA A 96 -12.66 -13.47 -2.23
CA ALA A 96 -12.07 -13.15 -0.94
C ALA A 96 -11.60 -14.38 -0.12
N ASN A 97 -12.03 -15.59 -0.48
CA ASN A 97 -11.81 -16.80 0.32
C ASN A 97 -11.36 -18.01 -0.52
N HIS A 98 -10.63 -17.79 -1.61
CA HIS A 98 -10.30 -18.82 -2.61
C HIS A 98 -9.62 -20.06 -2.01
N SER A 99 -8.58 -19.87 -1.21
CA SER A 99 -7.82 -20.99 -0.58
C SER A 99 -8.17 -21.20 0.90
N GLY A 100 -9.20 -20.50 1.40
CA GLY A 100 -9.58 -20.43 2.81
C GLY A 100 -9.94 -19.00 3.23
N THR A 101 -10.45 -18.82 4.45
CA THR A 101 -10.92 -17.50 4.94
C THR A 101 -9.84 -16.43 4.80
N GLY A 102 -10.11 -15.38 4.03
CA GLY A 102 -9.21 -14.25 3.77
C GLY A 102 -8.04 -14.53 2.82
N GLN A 103 -7.87 -15.78 2.37
CA GLN A 103 -6.87 -16.13 1.35
C GLN A 103 -7.41 -15.81 -0.04
N LEU A 104 -7.47 -14.52 -0.34
CA LEU A 104 -8.11 -14.01 -1.53
C LEU A 104 -7.37 -14.38 -2.80
N TYR A 105 -8.12 -14.44 -3.90
CA TYR A 105 -7.65 -14.50 -5.28
C TYR A 105 -8.45 -13.51 -6.11
N VAL A 106 -7.78 -12.70 -6.92
CA VAL A 106 -8.40 -11.86 -7.92
C VAL A 106 -7.73 -12.08 -9.28
N SER A 107 -8.50 -11.93 -10.36
CA SER A 107 -7.96 -11.94 -11.71
C SER A 107 -8.73 -10.98 -12.62
N ASP A 108 -8.01 -10.24 -13.46
CA ASP A 108 -8.62 -9.30 -14.39
C ASP A 108 -8.79 -9.86 -15.82
N GLY A 109 -9.11 -11.16 -15.90
CA GLY A 109 -9.60 -11.81 -17.13
C GLY A 109 -8.64 -11.83 -18.33
N TYR A 110 -9.06 -12.50 -19.40
CA TYR A 110 -8.34 -12.54 -20.67
C TYR A 110 -9.01 -11.58 -21.67
N GLY A 111 -8.21 -10.93 -22.53
CA GLY A 111 -8.72 -10.22 -23.70
C GLY A 111 -9.22 -8.80 -23.43
N VAL A 112 -8.89 -8.25 -22.26
CA VAL A 112 -9.02 -6.81 -21.95
C VAL A 112 -7.67 -6.16 -22.26
N SER A 113 -7.67 -4.86 -22.60
CA SER A 113 -6.42 -4.10 -22.65
C SER A 113 -6.32 -3.20 -21.42
N GLY A 114 -5.26 -3.39 -20.65
CA GLY A 114 -5.04 -2.79 -19.34
C GLY A 114 -5.64 -3.62 -18.22
N SER A 115 -5.20 -3.32 -17.00
CA SER A 115 -5.68 -3.95 -15.78
C SER A 115 -6.34 -2.94 -14.85
N VAL A 116 -7.42 -3.32 -14.19
CA VAL A 116 -7.95 -2.55 -13.04
C VAL A 116 -6.96 -2.55 -11.86
N PHE A 117 -5.93 -3.40 -11.89
CA PHE A 117 -4.89 -3.47 -10.87
C PHE A 117 -3.67 -2.59 -11.15
N SER A 118 -3.51 -2.03 -12.36
CA SER A 118 -2.24 -1.40 -12.76
C SER A 118 -1.78 -0.29 -11.81
N GLU A 119 -2.68 0.62 -11.42
CA GLU A 119 -2.32 1.69 -10.47
C GLU A 119 -1.89 1.13 -9.10
N THR A 120 -2.58 0.10 -8.61
CA THR A 120 -2.21 -0.59 -7.37
C THR A 120 -0.87 -1.32 -7.51
N PHE A 121 -0.63 -1.96 -8.65
CA PHE A 121 0.59 -2.70 -8.92
C PHE A 121 1.80 -1.78 -9.01
N ASP A 122 1.67 -0.67 -9.72
CA ASP A 122 2.68 0.39 -9.82
C ASP A 122 3.01 0.93 -8.42
N ALA A 123 1.98 1.29 -7.64
CA ALA A 123 2.18 1.86 -6.31
C ALA A 123 2.87 0.91 -5.32
N MET A 124 2.70 -0.41 -5.48
CA MET A 124 3.35 -1.40 -4.61
C MET A 124 4.79 -1.77 -5.04
N GLY A 125 5.25 -1.29 -6.19
CA GLY A 125 6.55 -1.67 -6.76
C GLY A 125 6.61 -3.10 -7.32
N SER A 126 7.81 -3.54 -7.73
CA SER A 126 8.01 -4.87 -8.32
C SER A 126 9.26 -5.61 -7.81
N ASN A 127 9.19 -6.93 -7.64
CA ASN A 127 10.39 -7.74 -7.36
C ASN A 127 11.23 -7.92 -8.62
N ILE A 128 10.58 -8.20 -9.74
CA ILE A 128 11.23 -8.24 -11.05
C ILE A 128 10.29 -7.67 -12.08
N ALA A 129 10.88 -6.94 -13.01
CA ALA A 129 10.26 -6.48 -14.23
C ALA A 129 11.05 -7.03 -15.45
N TYR A 130 10.35 -7.60 -16.42
CA TYR A 130 10.92 -8.14 -17.65
C TYR A 130 10.44 -7.35 -18.86
N ASN A 131 11.31 -7.23 -19.87
CA ASN A 131 11.02 -6.62 -21.17
C ASN A 131 10.45 -5.19 -21.09
N ILE A 132 10.91 -4.40 -20.13
CA ILE A 132 10.49 -3.00 -19.94
C ILE A 132 10.69 -2.17 -21.21
N GLY A 133 9.67 -1.40 -21.57
CA GLY A 133 9.59 -0.60 -22.79
C GLY A 133 9.16 -1.39 -24.03
N THR A 134 8.59 -2.58 -23.88
CA THR A 134 8.19 -3.44 -25.01
C THR A 134 6.72 -3.87 -24.93
N PRO A 135 6.12 -4.39 -26.01
CA PRO A 135 4.74 -4.92 -25.97
C PRO A 135 4.55 -6.21 -25.13
N TYR A 136 5.60 -6.66 -24.43
CA TYR A 136 5.71 -7.95 -23.75
C TYR A 136 6.16 -7.80 -22.30
N GLU A 137 5.80 -6.68 -21.68
CA GLU A 137 6.19 -6.36 -20.32
C GLU A 137 5.54 -7.32 -19.32
N TYR A 138 6.28 -7.57 -18.25
CA TYR A 138 5.89 -8.55 -17.26
C TYR A 138 6.49 -8.22 -15.90
N ASN A 139 5.62 -7.95 -14.93
CA ASN A 139 5.99 -7.72 -13.55
C ASN A 139 5.60 -8.94 -12.68
N TYR A 140 6.54 -9.36 -11.86
CA TYR A 140 6.40 -10.52 -10.98
C TYR A 140 6.73 -10.16 -9.55
N ASN A 141 5.93 -10.64 -8.60
CA ASN A 141 6.04 -10.32 -7.20
C ASN A 141 5.68 -11.51 -6.31
N LEU A 142 6.53 -11.79 -5.32
CA LEU A 142 6.26 -12.71 -4.23
C LEU A 142 6.91 -12.17 -2.96
N ALA A 143 6.11 -12.01 -1.90
CA ALA A 143 6.63 -11.61 -0.60
C ALA A 143 6.19 -12.53 0.52
N TRP A 144 7.14 -12.86 1.39
CA TRP A 144 6.93 -13.73 2.55
C TRP A 144 6.29 -12.99 3.72
N PHE A 145 5.45 -13.68 4.47
CA PHE A 145 4.95 -13.25 5.78
C PHE A 145 4.72 -14.47 6.69
N ALA A 146 4.59 -14.25 8.00
CA ALA A 146 4.23 -15.30 8.94
C ALA A 146 2.71 -15.54 8.89
N GLY A 147 2.30 -16.70 8.38
CA GLY A 147 0.91 -17.13 8.30
C GLY A 147 0.48 -18.03 9.47
N ASN A 148 -0.59 -18.80 9.27
CA ASN A 148 -1.19 -19.66 10.29
C ASN A 148 -0.30 -20.85 10.68
N ASN A 149 0.37 -21.46 9.69
CA ASN A 149 1.08 -22.72 9.87
C ASN A 149 2.60 -22.58 9.74
N GLY A 150 3.12 -21.35 9.65
CA GLY A 150 4.52 -21.04 9.34
C GLY A 150 4.62 -19.97 8.28
N LEU A 151 5.71 -19.97 7.53
CA LEU A 151 5.93 -19.02 6.44
C LEU A 151 4.88 -19.21 5.33
N SER A 152 4.36 -18.10 4.83
CA SER A 152 3.32 -17.99 3.80
C SER A 152 3.66 -16.83 2.87
N TYR A 153 2.95 -16.67 1.77
CA TYR A 153 3.28 -15.61 0.81
C TYR A 153 2.08 -14.97 0.16
N VAL A 154 2.28 -13.71 -0.24
CA VAL A 154 1.44 -13.00 -1.18
C VAL A 154 2.10 -13.02 -2.54
N TYR A 155 1.28 -12.93 -3.58
CA TYR A 155 1.71 -12.99 -4.96
C TYR A 155 0.94 -12.00 -5.80
N LYS A 156 1.63 -11.25 -6.66
CA LYS A 156 0.98 -10.47 -7.72
C LYS A 156 1.76 -10.54 -9.02
N GLN A 157 1.04 -10.44 -10.12
CA GLN A 157 1.60 -10.58 -11.43
C GLN A 157 0.82 -9.72 -12.41
N GLU A 158 1.56 -8.97 -13.21
CA GLU A 158 1.01 -8.07 -14.21
C GLU A 158 1.69 -8.29 -15.55
N PHE A 159 0.91 -8.31 -16.62
CA PHE A 159 1.37 -8.27 -17.99
C PHE A 159 0.89 -6.97 -18.62
N THR A 160 1.83 -6.05 -18.84
CA THR A 160 1.54 -4.82 -19.57
C THR A 160 1.92 -4.96 -21.05
N GLY A 161 1.20 -4.21 -21.89
CA GLY A 161 1.44 -4.16 -23.32
C GLY A 161 0.54 -5.10 -24.14
N SER A 162 0.18 -4.64 -25.34
CA SER A 162 -0.95 -5.16 -26.12
C SER A 162 -0.92 -6.64 -26.47
N TYR A 163 0.22 -7.33 -26.41
CA TYR A 163 0.29 -8.74 -26.78
C TYR A 163 -0.02 -9.69 -25.61
N TYR A 164 0.60 -9.47 -24.44
CA TYR A 164 0.36 -10.36 -23.30
C TYR A 164 -0.92 -10.04 -22.55
N ASP A 165 -1.26 -8.76 -22.45
CA ASP A 165 -2.50 -8.21 -21.88
C ASP A 165 -3.75 -8.92 -22.47
N LEU A 166 -3.75 -9.19 -23.78
CA LEU A 166 -4.85 -9.93 -24.43
C LEU A 166 -4.87 -11.45 -24.15
N ASN A 167 -3.77 -12.03 -23.71
CA ASN A 167 -3.56 -13.49 -23.69
C ASN A 167 -3.16 -14.06 -22.32
N ARG A 168 -3.09 -13.23 -21.29
CA ARG A 168 -2.68 -13.59 -19.94
C ARG A 168 -3.48 -12.78 -18.93
N ASN A 169 -3.71 -13.38 -17.77
CA ASN A 169 -4.40 -12.70 -16.68
C ASN A 169 -3.39 -11.97 -15.81
N ASP A 170 -3.79 -10.78 -15.40
CA ASP A 170 -3.25 -10.10 -14.23
C ASP A 170 -3.91 -10.66 -12.99
N ILE A 171 -3.11 -11.00 -11.99
CA ILE A 171 -3.59 -11.70 -10.81
C ILE A 171 -2.93 -11.19 -9.54
N ALA A 172 -3.66 -11.27 -8.44
CA ALA A 172 -3.12 -11.12 -7.10
C ALA A 172 -3.77 -12.14 -6.16
N TYR A 173 -2.99 -12.75 -5.28
CA TYR A 173 -3.51 -13.74 -4.34
C TYR A 173 -2.67 -13.90 -3.07
N ILE A 174 -3.28 -14.48 -2.04
CA ILE A 174 -2.65 -14.89 -0.79
C ILE A 174 -2.63 -16.42 -0.71
N TYR A 175 -1.53 -16.98 -0.21
CA TYR A 175 -1.39 -18.41 0.00
C TYR A 175 -0.83 -18.73 1.41
N ASP A 176 -1.71 -19.17 2.30
CA ASP A 176 -1.48 -19.49 3.73
C ASP A 176 -2.16 -20.82 4.14
N ASN A 177 -2.25 -21.77 3.23
CA ASN A 177 -2.75 -23.13 3.51
C ASN A 177 -1.61 -24.15 3.67
N ASN A 178 -0.35 -23.74 3.46
CA ASN A 178 0.85 -24.57 3.56
C ASN A 178 1.93 -23.89 4.41
N ASN A 179 2.85 -24.68 4.95
CA ASN A 179 4.05 -24.20 5.65
C ASN A 179 5.25 -24.16 4.67
N TYR A 180 5.85 -22.98 4.51
CA TYR A 180 7.03 -22.76 3.66
C TYR A 180 8.33 -22.52 4.44
N ASP A 181 8.42 -22.93 5.71
CA ASP A 181 9.55 -22.67 6.61
C ASP A 181 10.90 -23.19 6.10
N SER A 182 10.88 -24.17 5.19
CA SER A 182 12.08 -24.60 4.45
C SER A 182 12.77 -23.46 3.67
N ASN A 183 12.11 -22.31 3.51
CA ASN A 183 12.61 -21.10 2.87
C ASN A 183 13.06 -20.00 3.84
N LEU A 184 12.92 -20.15 5.16
CA LEU A 184 13.23 -19.10 6.15
C LEU A 184 14.64 -18.52 6.02
N ASN A 185 15.61 -19.37 5.65
CA ASN A 185 17.02 -19.00 5.49
C ASN A 185 17.45 -18.89 4.02
N ARG A 186 16.53 -19.05 3.06
CA ARG A 186 16.86 -19.00 1.63
C ARG A 186 16.73 -17.57 1.11
N SER A 187 17.78 -17.12 0.46
CA SER A 187 17.79 -15.87 -0.31
C SER A 187 17.33 -16.14 -1.73
N TYR A 188 16.39 -15.32 -2.20
CA TYR A 188 15.90 -15.35 -3.58
C TYR A 188 15.88 -13.92 -4.11
N GLU A 189 16.53 -13.68 -5.25
CA GLU A 189 16.55 -12.36 -5.90
C GLU A 189 15.16 -11.89 -6.31
N GLN A 190 14.21 -12.82 -6.42
CA GLN A 190 12.86 -12.59 -6.91
C GLN A 190 11.81 -12.49 -5.80
N ARG A 191 12.23 -12.42 -4.53
CA ARG A 191 11.30 -12.51 -3.39
C ARG A 191 11.65 -11.50 -2.32
N SER A 192 10.61 -10.87 -1.79
CA SER A 192 10.67 -9.93 -0.67
C SER A 192 10.14 -10.55 0.64
N THR A 193 10.23 -9.79 1.72
CA THR A 193 9.52 -10.04 2.99
C THR A 193 8.59 -8.85 3.28
N MET A 194 7.35 -9.14 3.67
CA MET A 194 6.35 -8.12 4.00
C MET A 194 6.74 -7.37 5.27
N LEU A 195 7.09 -6.09 5.11
CA LEU A 195 7.39 -5.18 6.21
C LEU A 195 6.35 -4.06 6.26
N VAL A 196 5.98 -3.70 7.48
CA VAL A 196 4.97 -2.69 7.76
C VAL A 196 5.45 -1.77 8.88
N ARG A 197 5.00 -0.52 8.85
CA ARG A 197 5.14 0.42 9.95
C ARG A 197 3.89 1.28 10.08
N SER A 198 3.67 1.84 11.25
CA SER A 198 2.61 2.83 11.42
C SER A 198 3.06 4.15 10.82
N THR A 199 2.19 4.80 10.02
CA THR A 199 2.43 6.19 9.65
C THR A 199 2.22 7.05 10.90
N VAL A 200 3.23 7.84 11.25
CA VAL A 200 3.01 8.90 12.24
C VAL A 200 2.41 10.05 11.46
N SER A 201 1.08 10.13 11.40
CA SER A 201 0.46 11.37 10.92
C SER A 201 0.96 12.51 11.80
N ALA A 202 1.34 13.63 11.19
CA ALA A 202 1.71 14.82 11.95
C ALA A 202 0.58 15.07 12.96
N PRO A 203 0.84 14.94 14.28
CA PRO A 203 -0.25 14.75 15.21
C PRO A 203 -1.12 16.00 15.16
N ALA A 204 -2.44 15.82 15.27
CA ALA A 204 -3.40 16.94 15.26
C ALA A 204 -3.02 18.07 16.22
N THR A 205 -2.16 17.81 17.22
CA THR A 205 -1.47 18.79 18.05
C THR A 205 -0.70 19.86 17.28
N LEU A 206 -0.01 19.57 16.17
CA LEU A 206 0.66 20.59 15.35
C LEU A 206 -0.35 21.50 14.65
N ALA A 207 -1.43 20.92 14.12
CA ALA A 207 -2.53 21.69 13.52
C ALA A 207 -3.28 22.52 14.57
N ILE A 208 -3.59 21.94 15.74
CA ILE A 208 -4.21 22.62 16.88
C ILE A 208 -3.28 23.71 17.42
N PHE A 209 -1.97 23.47 17.49
CA PHE A 209 -0.98 24.46 17.91
C PHE A 209 -0.89 25.62 16.92
N ALA A 210 -0.85 25.34 15.61
CA ALA A 210 -0.91 26.35 14.57
C ALA A 210 -2.21 27.17 14.64
N LEU A 211 -3.36 26.50 14.81
CA LEU A 211 -4.67 27.15 14.99
C LEU A 211 -4.72 28.00 16.27
N ALA A 212 -4.12 27.53 17.37
CA ALA A 212 -4.03 28.28 18.62
C ALA A 212 -3.16 29.54 18.45
N LEU A 213 -2.05 29.46 17.73
CA LEU A 213 -1.20 30.62 17.41
C LEU A 213 -1.94 31.63 16.53
N ILE A 214 -2.68 31.16 15.52
CA ILE A 214 -3.51 32.00 14.65
C ILE A 214 -4.61 32.70 15.46
N GLY A 215 -5.33 31.96 16.31
CA GLY A 215 -6.37 32.50 17.20
C GLY A 215 -5.82 33.56 18.17
N LEU A 216 -4.62 33.34 18.72
CA LEU A 216 -3.96 34.31 19.60
C LEU A 216 -3.61 35.62 18.87
N ARG A 217 -3.19 35.52 17.60
CA ARG A 217 -2.89 36.69 16.76
C ARG A 217 -4.14 37.53 16.51
N PHE A 218 -5.27 36.91 16.17
CA PHE A 218 -6.54 37.62 15.98
C PHE A 218 -7.03 38.29 17.27
N ARG A 219 -6.87 37.64 18.42
CA ARG A 219 -7.22 38.23 19.72
C ARG A 219 -6.41 39.48 20.06
N ARG A 220 -5.14 39.54 19.66
CA ARG A 220 -4.28 40.73 19.88
C ARG A 220 -4.66 41.91 18.99
N GLN A 221 -5.14 41.65 17.77
CA GLN A 221 -5.57 42.71 16.84
C GLN A 221 -6.93 43.31 17.20
N ALA A 222 -7.84 42.52 17.77
CA ALA A 222 -9.16 43.01 18.22
C ALA A 222 -9.14 43.86 19.51
N ARG A 223 -7.98 43.97 20.18
CA ARG A 223 -7.79 44.76 21.42
C ARG A 223 -7.09 46.11 21.18
N ARG A 224 -6.82 46.47 19.93
CA ARG A 224 -6.36 47.80 19.51
C ARG A 224 -7.51 48.52 18.82
#